data_AF-H3ZK11-F1
#
_entry.id   AF-H3ZK11-F1
#
_cell.length_a   1.000
_cell.length_b   1.000
_cell.length_c   1.000
_cell.angle_alpha   90.00
_cell.angle_beta   90.00
_cell.angle_gamma   90.00
#
_symmetry.space_group_name_H-M   'P 1'
#
loop_
_entity.id
_entity.type
_entity.pdbx_description
1 polymer ?
#
loop_
_entity_poly.entity_id
_entity_poly.type
_entity_poly.pdbx_seq_one_letter_code
_entity_poly.pdbx_strand_id
1 'polypeptide(L)'
;MITLSQKSKIQKLILAVALLELFIGLSHLGYAYYAKFTWEYDEFLYDWDDVGGNYGVFWLFWGILTLLYSFGEVNKIKIPVLLLLSVPLFMGGIGVLALADRLFGQLKFDVFTIFALLYSLLFFESLIVIVFLWKSS
;
A
#
# COMPACT_ATOMS: atom_id res chain seq x y z
N MET A 1 15.61 -11.37 -18.47
CA MET A 1 14.94 -12.03 -17.33
C MET A 1 15.57 -11.49 -16.06
N ILE A 2 14.85 -10.73 -15.23
CA ILE A 2 15.46 -10.11 -14.03
C ILE A 2 15.45 -11.15 -12.91
N THR A 3 16.62 -11.69 -12.58
CA THR A 3 16.76 -12.68 -11.50
C THR A 3 16.70 -11.96 -10.16
N LEU A 4 15.62 -12.17 -9.40
CA LEU A 4 15.46 -11.62 -8.04
C LEU A 4 16.68 -11.94 -7.15
N SER A 5 17.35 -13.08 -7.34
CA SER A 5 18.52 -13.49 -6.58
C SER A 5 19.68 -12.48 -6.65
N GLN A 6 19.84 -11.78 -7.78
CA GLN A 6 20.93 -10.82 -8.04
C GLN A 6 20.65 -9.41 -7.48
N LYS A 7 19.40 -9.13 -7.06
CA LYS A 7 19.05 -7.84 -6.47
C LYS A 7 19.55 -7.71 -5.03
N SER A 8 19.93 -6.49 -4.65
CA SER A 8 20.27 -6.16 -3.26
C SER A 8 19.08 -6.41 -2.32
N LYS A 9 19.36 -6.64 -1.03
CA LYS A 9 18.31 -6.81 -0.01
C LYS A 9 17.34 -5.62 0.02
N ILE A 10 17.86 -4.39 -0.10
CA ILE A 10 17.04 -3.18 -0.11
C ILE A 10 16.11 -3.14 -1.33
N GLN A 11 16.60 -3.47 -2.52
CA GLN A 11 15.73 -3.50 -3.72
C GLN A 11 14.63 -4.56 -3.61
N LYS A 12 14.89 -5.70 -2.94
CA LYS A 12 13.86 -6.71 -2.66
C LYS A 12 12.79 -6.18 -1.71
N LEU A 13 13.18 -5.40 -0.71
CA LEU A 13 12.24 -4.75 0.21
C LEU A 13 11.42 -3.67 -0.49
N ILE A 14 12.04 -2.82 -1.33
CA ILE A 14 11.31 -1.84 -2.16
C ILE A 14 10.30 -2.55 -3.06
N LEU A 15 10.70 -3.68 -3.66
CA LEU A 15 9.80 -4.50 -4.45
C LEU A 15 8.64 -5.06 -3.62
N ALA A 16 8.88 -5.51 -2.39
CA ALA A 16 7.82 -6.00 -1.50
C ALA A 16 6.79 -4.90 -1.18
N VAL A 17 7.25 -3.68 -0.89
CA VAL A 17 6.37 -2.52 -0.71
C VAL A 17 5.55 -2.27 -1.96
N ALA A 18 6.19 -2.23 -3.14
CA ALA A 18 5.48 -2.01 -4.39
C ALA A 18 4.39 -3.06 -4.66
N LEU A 19 4.69 -4.34 -4.41
CA LEU A 19 3.71 -5.42 -4.58
C LEU A 19 2.55 -5.29 -3.60
N LEU A 20 2.82 -4.85 -2.36
CA LEU A 20 1.78 -4.62 -1.37
C LEU A 20 0.89 -3.42 -1.73
N GLU A 21 1.47 -2.33 -2.23
CA GLU A 21 0.72 -1.17 -2.75
C GLU A 21 -0.18 -1.57 -3.92
N LEU A 22 0.34 -2.34 -4.87
CA LEU A 22 -0.45 -2.87 -5.99
C LEU A 22 -1.57 -3.78 -5.49
N PHE A 23 -1.30 -4.65 -4.52
CA PHE A 23 -2.30 -5.53 -3.94
C PHE A 23 -3.40 -4.75 -3.21
N ILE A 24 -3.05 -3.70 -2.45
CA ILE A 24 -4.00 -2.79 -1.82
C ILE A 24 -4.85 -2.09 -2.88
N GLY A 25 -4.22 -1.59 -3.94
CA GLY A 25 -4.90 -0.94 -5.06
C GLY A 25 -5.92 -1.85 -5.74
N LEU A 26 -5.52 -3.08 -6.07
CA LEU A 26 -6.41 -4.09 -6.65
C LEU A 26 -7.53 -4.49 -5.69
N SER A 27 -7.27 -4.55 -4.39
CA SER A 27 -8.28 -4.90 -3.38
C SER A 27 -9.35 -3.81 -3.28
N HIS A 28 -8.95 -2.54 -3.28
CA HIS A 28 -9.88 -1.40 -3.33
C HIS A 28 -10.72 -1.40 -4.60
N LEU A 29 -10.10 -1.57 -5.76
CA LEU A 29 -10.84 -1.64 -7.02
C LEU A 29 -11.78 -2.83 -7.05
N GLY A 30 -11.31 -4.01 -6.63
CA GLY A 30 -12.13 -5.21 -6.55
C GLY A 30 -13.36 -5.01 -5.66
N TYR A 31 -13.17 -4.37 -4.50
CA TYR A 31 -14.27 -4.02 -3.60
C TYR A 31 -15.22 -2.97 -4.20
N ALA A 32 -14.69 -1.89 -4.80
CA ALA A 32 -15.49 -0.87 -5.46
C ALA A 32 -16.33 -1.45 -6.60
N TYR A 33 -15.74 -2.29 -7.46
CA TYR A 33 -16.47 -3.00 -8.51
C TYR A 33 -17.50 -3.96 -7.92
N TYR A 34 -17.15 -4.72 -6.88
CA TYR A 34 -18.11 -5.59 -6.20
C TYR A 34 -19.33 -4.77 -5.71
N ALA A 35 -19.09 -3.70 -4.96
CA ALA A 35 -20.14 -2.80 -4.47
C ALA A 35 -20.99 -2.24 -5.61
N LYS A 36 -20.37 -1.83 -6.72
CA LYS A 36 -21.07 -1.36 -7.93
C LYS A 36 -22.03 -2.40 -8.50
N PHE A 37 -21.66 -3.68 -8.49
CA PHE A 37 -22.48 -4.75 -9.08
C PHE A 37 -23.48 -5.37 -8.11
N THR A 38 -23.31 -5.19 -6.80
CA THR A 38 -24.18 -5.81 -5.78
C THR A 38 -25.06 -4.85 -5.01
N TRP A 39 -24.87 -3.53 -5.12
CA TRP A 39 -25.78 -2.58 -4.49
C TRP A 39 -27.12 -2.50 -5.25
N GLU A 40 -28.23 -2.66 -4.52
CA GLU A 40 -29.58 -2.68 -5.07
C GLU A 40 -30.17 -1.29 -5.38
N TYR A 41 -29.49 -0.19 -5.03
CA TYR A 41 -30.05 1.16 -5.08
C TYR A 41 -29.31 2.10 -6.05
N ASP A 42 -30.11 2.78 -6.87
CA ASP A 42 -29.83 3.87 -7.83
C ASP A 42 -28.36 4.08 -8.24
N GLU A 43 -28.05 3.83 -9.51
CA GLU A 43 -26.76 4.19 -10.15
C GLU A 43 -26.36 5.66 -9.93
N PHE A 44 -27.32 6.53 -9.55
CA PHE A 44 -27.11 7.94 -9.20
C PHE A 44 -26.51 8.19 -7.80
N LEU A 45 -26.58 7.23 -6.88
CA LEU A 45 -26.02 7.33 -5.51
C LEU A 45 -24.69 6.60 -5.35
N TYR A 46 -24.26 5.82 -6.35
CA TYR A 46 -22.95 5.20 -6.37
C TYR A 46 -21.87 6.26 -6.57
N ASP A 47 -21.18 6.64 -5.49
CA ASP A 47 -19.95 7.41 -5.58
C ASP A 47 -18.75 6.46 -5.58
N TRP A 48 -17.99 6.51 -6.68
CA TRP A 48 -16.75 5.76 -6.86
C TRP A 48 -15.73 6.05 -5.76
N ASP A 49 -15.74 7.26 -5.20
CA ASP A 49 -14.84 7.65 -4.12
C ASP A 49 -15.25 6.99 -2.78
N ASP A 50 -16.54 6.99 -2.47
CA ASP A 50 -17.09 6.47 -1.20
C ASP A 50 -16.83 4.97 -1.00
N VAL A 51 -16.77 4.21 -2.09
CA VAL A 51 -16.45 2.76 -2.05
C VAL A 51 -14.96 2.46 -2.18
N GLY A 52 -14.10 3.47 -2.14
CA GLY A 52 -12.64 3.29 -2.17
C GLY A 52 -12.03 3.21 -3.57
N GLY A 53 -12.79 3.50 -4.62
CA GLY A 53 -12.33 3.36 -6.00
C GLY A 53 -11.13 4.26 -6.34
N ASN A 54 -11.14 5.52 -5.90
CA ASN A 54 -10.00 6.44 -6.09
C ASN A 54 -8.78 6.02 -5.30
N TYR A 55 -8.96 5.49 -4.08
CA TYR A 55 -7.87 4.88 -3.31
C TYR A 55 -7.26 3.70 -4.10
N GLY A 56 -8.09 2.89 -4.75
CA GLY A 56 -7.63 1.81 -5.62
C GLY A 56 -6.74 2.28 -6.77
N VAL A 57 -7.18 3.30 -7.51
CA VAL A 57 -6.39 3.91 -8.60
C VAL A 57 -5.10 4.52 -8.08
N PHE A 58 -5.18 5.26 -6.97
CA PHE A 58 -4.03 5.87 -6.33
C PHE A 58 -2.96 4.84 -5.96
N TRP A 59 -3.33 3.77 -5.26
CA TRP A 59 -2.40 2.75 -4.81
C TRP A 59 -1.83 1.91 -5.96
N LEU A 60 -2.59 1.70 -7.04
CA LEU A 60 -2.04 1.12 -8.26
C LEU A 60 -0.97 2.01 -8.88
N PHE A 61 -1.26 3.30 -9.06
CA PHE A 61 -0.30 4.24 -9.63
C PHE A 61 0.96 4.36 -8.77
N TRP A 62 0.78 4.52 -7.45
CA TRP A 62 1.88 4.61 -6.49
C TRP A 62 2.70 3.32 -6.46
N GLY A 63 2.04 2.16 -6.46
CA GLY A 63 2.68 0.84 -6.54
C GLY A 63 3.50 0.64 -7.80
N ILE A 64 3.02 1.10 -8.97
CA ILE A 64 3.81 1.08 -10.21
C ILE A 64 5.05 1.98 -10.07
N LEU A 65 4.92 3.16 -9.48
CA LEU A 65 6.05 4.06 -9.27
C LEU A 65 7.11 3.41 -8.35
N THR A 66 6.71 2.86 -7.20
CA THR A 66 7.59 2.12 -6.28
C THR A 66 8.21 0.91 -6.95
N LEU A 67 7.45 0.20 -7.79
CA LEU A 67 7.95 -0.94 -8.56
C LEU A 67 9.08 -0.51 -9.50
N LEU A 68 8.94 0.61 -10.22
CA LEU A 68 9.99 1.14 -11.11
C LEU A 68 11.26 1.46 -10.31
N TYR A 69 11.12 2.10 -9.15
CA TYR A 69 12.27 2.38 -8.29
C TYR A 69 12.92 1.11 -7.73
N SER A 70 12.19 0.00 -7.58
CA SER A 70 12.79 -1.28 -7.15
C SER A 70 13.86 -1.83 -8.12
N PHE A 71 13.92 -1.34 -9.36
CA PHE A 71 14.91 -1.73 -10.36
C PHE A 71 16.09 -0.76 -10.46
N GLY A 72 16.01 0.42 -9.84
CA GLY A 72 17.10 1.39 -9.83
C GLY A 72 18.24 1.00 -8.90
N GLU A 73 19.45 1.50 -9.17
CA GLU A 73 20.60 1.35 -8.28
C GLU A 73 20.39 2.15 -6.98
N VAL A 74 20.46 1.47 -5.83
CA VAL A 74 20.15 2.04 -4.49
C VAL A 74 20.85 3.37 -4.24
N ASN A 75 22.14 3.47 -4.58
CA ASN A 75 22.95 4.68 -4.34
C ASN A 75 22.46 5.90 -5.14
N LYS A 76 21.82 5.68 -6.29
CA LYS A 76 21.29 6.75 -7.16
C LYS A 76 19.86 7.13 -6.80
N ILE A 77 19.10 6.22 -6.22
CA ILE A 77 17.66 6.40 -5.97
C ILE A 77 17.31 6.63 -4.49
N LYS A 78 18.29 6.65 -3.58
CA LYS A 78 18.06 6.72 -2.13
C LYS A 78 17.10 7.85 -1.73
N ILE A 79 17.39 9.09 -2.13
CA ILE A 79 16.57 10.25 -1.76
C ILE A 79 15.16 10.15 -2.38
N PRO A 80 15.01 9.90 -3.70
CA PRO A 80 13.69 9.65 -4.29
C PRO A 80 12.88 8.57 -3.61
N VAL A 81 13.50 7.44 -3.24
CA VAL A 81 12.81 6.32 -2.58
C VAL A 81 12.38 6.69 -1.16
N LEU A 82 13.19 7.45 -0.42
CA LEU A 82 12.78 7.94 0.91
C LEU A 82 11.52 8.83 0.83
N LEU A 83 11.47 9.72 -0.15
CA LEU A 83 10.29 10.56 -0.39
C LEU A 83 9.09 9.72 -0.83
N LEU A 84 9.31 8.77 -1.75
CA LEU A 84 8.27 7.88 -2.25
C LEU A 84 7.65 7.05 -1.12
N LEU A 85 8.47 6.54 -0.21
CA LEU A 85 8.04 5.70 0.92
C LEU A 85 7.46 6.51 2.08
N SER A 86 7.52 7.83 2.06
CA SER A 86 6.89 8.67 3.09
C SER A 86 5.36 8.57 3.07
N VAL A 87 4.77 8.40 1.88
CA VAL A 87 3.33 8.24 1.69
C VAL A 87 2.80 6.91 2.24
N PRO A 88 3.35 5.73 1.88
CA PRO A 88 2.94 4.46 2.47
C PRO A 88 3.24 4.39 3.98
N LEU A 89 4.27 5.09 4.47
CA LEU A 89 4.47 5.28 5.92
C LEU A 89 3.33 6.08 6.57
N PHE A 90 2.97 7.23 6.02
CA PHE A 90 1.92 8.06 6.59
C PHE A 90 0.57 7.34 6.59
N MET A 91 0.16 6.82 5.43
CA MET A 91 -1.11 6.10 5.28
C MET A 91 -1.13 4.79 6.07
N GLY A 92 0.01 4.08 6.09
CA GLY A 92 0.14 2.88 6.90
C GLY A 92 0.04 3.17 8.40
N GLY A 93 0.59 4.30 8.86
CA GLY A 93 0.47 4.76 10.24
C GLY A 93 -0.98 5.00 10.66
N ILE A 94 -1.79 5.59 9.77
CA ILE A 94 -3.25 5.71 9.97
C ILE A 94 -3.89 4.31 10.08
N GLY A 95 -3.47 3.35 9.24
CA GLY A 95 -3.89 1.96 9.31
C GLY A 95 -3.60 1.29 10.66
N VAL A 96 -2.41 1.53 11.23
CA VAL A 96 -2.04 1.03 12.56
C VAL A 96 -2.93 1.61 13.64
N LEU A 97 -3.21 2.92 13.59
CA LEU A 97 -4.12 3.57 14.53
C LEU A 97 -5.55 3.03 14.42
N ALA A 98 -6.05 2.85 13.21
CA ALA A 98 -7.37 2.26 12.96
C ALA A 98 -7.46 0.81 13.46
N LEU A 99 -6.39 0.03 13.30
CA LEU A 99 -6.32 -1.33 13.81
C LEU A 99 -6.29 -1.34 15.35
N ALA A 100 -5.53 -0.44 15.97
CA ALA A 100 -5.47 -0.30 17.43
C ALA A 100 -6.85 0.07 18.00
N ASP A 101 -7.52 1.08 17.42
CA ASP A 101 -8.87 1.48 17.82
C ASP A 101 -9.85 0.30 17.77
N ARG A 102 -9.82 -0.49 16.69
CA ARG A 102 -10.66 -1.69 16.54
C ARG A 102 -10.34 -2.79 17.54
N LEU A 103 -9.07 -2.98 17.88
CA LEU A 103 -8.65 -3.96 18.89
C LEU A 103 -9.11 -3.58 20.30
N PHE A 104 -9.13 -2.29 20.63
CA PHE A 104 -9.54 -1.79 21.95
C PHE A 104 -11.06 -1.60 22.11
N GLY A 105 -11.79 -1.34 21.02
CA GLY A 105 -13.24 -1.13 21.06
C GLY A 105 -14.05 -2.43 21.12
N GLN A 106 -13.95 -3.25 20.06
CA GLN A 106 -14.52 -4.59 19.90
C GLN A 106 -14.21 -5.03 18.45
N LEU A 107 -13.32 -6.01 18.28
CA LEU A 107 -12.87 -6.42 16.95
C LEU A 107 -14.02 -7.05 16.15
N LYS A 108 -14.51 -6.33 15.14
CA LYS A 108 -15.38 -6.88 14.10
C LYS A 108 -14.55 -7.15 12.85
N PHE A 109 -14.54 -8.41 12.40
CA PHE A 109 -13.89 -8.78 11.15
C PHE A 109 -14.78 -8.40 9.96
N ASP A 110 -14.68 -7.14 9.55
CA ASP A 110 -15.29 -6.61 8.34
C ASP A 110 -14.21 -6.18 7.32
N VAL A 111 -14.65 -5.72 6.15
CA VAL A 111 -13.76 -5.29 5.05
C VAL A 111 -12.79 -4.18 5.48
N PHE A 112 -13.22 -3.29 6.38
CA PHE A 112 -12.37 -2.20 6.87
C PHE A 112 -11.26 -2.70 7.81
N THR A 113 -11.50 -3.79 8.57
CA THR A 113 -10.44 -4.45 9.36
C THR A 113 -9.37 -5.04 8.44
N ILE A 114 -9.76 -5.61 7.30
CA ILE A 114 -8.82 -6.13 6.30
C ILE A 114 -7.97 -4.99 5.74
N PHE A 115 -8.58 -3.86 5.35
CA PHE A 115 -7.83 -2.70 4.87
C PHE A 115 -6.90 -2.13 5.93
N ALA A 116 -7.35 -1.99 7.19
CA ALA A 116 -6.51 -1.53 8.29
C ALA A 116 -5.27 -2.44 8.50
N LEU A 117 -5.43 -3.77 8.37
CA LEU A 117 -4.34 -4.72 8.40
C LEU A 117 -3.36 -4.53 7.24
N LEU A 118 -3.87 -4.39 6.00
CA LEU A 118 -3.03 -4.18 4.83
C LEU A 118 -2.23 -2.89 4.92
N TYR A 119 -2.85 -1.79 5.37
CA TYR A 119 -2.14 -0.53 5.62
C TYR A 119 -1.13 -0.65 6.76
N SER A 120 -1.45 -1.39 7.82
CA SER A 120 -0.49 -1.64 8.90
C SER A 120 0.73 -2.41 8.40
N LEU A 121 0.54 -3.44 7.57
CA LEU A 121 1.64 -4.15 6.92
C LEU A 121 2.48 -3.21 6.05
N LEU A 122 1.82 -2.34 5.28
CA LEU A 122 2.47 -1.33 4.45
C LEU A 122 3.36 -0.39 5.27
N PHE A 123 2.91 0.01 6.47
CA PHE A 123 3.70 0.78 7.42
C PHE A 123 5.00 0.06 7.80
N PHE A 124 4.90 -1.18 8.28
CA PHE A 124 6.05 -1.92 8.80
C PHE A 124 7.07 -2.21 7.70
N GLU A 125 6.62 -2.62 6.52
CA GLU A 125 7.51 -2.87 5.38
C GLU A 125 8.23 -1.58 4.95
N SER A 126 7.50 -0.48 4.81
CA SER A 126 8.08 0.82 4.43
C SER A 126 9.09 1.32 5.47
N LEU A 127 8.77 1.19 6.76
CA LEU A 127 9.64 1.59 7.85
C LEU A 127 10.96 0.81 7.81
N ILE A 128 10.90 -0.50 7.62
CA ILE A 128 12.09 -1.36 7.50
C ILE A 128 12.96 -0.91 6.33
N VAL A 129 12.36 -0.63 5.16
CA VAL A 129 13.10 -0.17 3.98
C VAL A 129 13.82 1.15 4.26
N ILE A 130 13.13 2.11 4.86
CA ILE A 130 13.72 3.42 5.21
C ILE A 130 14.89 3.26 6.17
N VAL A 131 14.75 2.44 7.21
CA VAL A 131 15.83 2.18 8.18
C VAL A 131 17.07 1.59 7.47
N PHE A 132 16.90 0.64 6.55
CA PHE A 132 18.01 0.05 5.80
C PHE A 132 18.64 1.03 4.80
N LEU A 133 17.84 1.84 4.13
CA LEU A 133 18.33 2.91 3.25
C LEU A 133 19.15 3.94 4.03
N TRP A 134 18.70 4.30 5.23
CA TRP A 134 19.42 5.24 6.09
C TRP A 134 20.79 4.69 6.50
N LYS A 135 20.85 3.43 6.97
CA LYS A 135 22.09 2.77 7.43
C LYS A 135 23.10 2.42 6.34
N SER A 136 22.70 2.45 5.07
CA SER A 136 23.56 2.12 3.93
C SER A 136 24.31 3.34 3.37
N SER A 137 24.33 4.47 4.11
CA SER A 137 25.23 5.62 3.90
C SER A 137 26.44 5.55 4.81
#